data_AF-A0A8X6IWL7-F1
#
_entry.id   AF-A0A8X6IWL7-F1
#
_cell.length_a   1.000
_cell.length_b   1.000
_cell.length_c   1.000
_cell.angle_alpha   90.00
_cell.angle_beta   90.00
_cell.angle_gamma   90.00
#
_symmetry.space_group_name_H-M   'P 1'
#
loop_
_entity.id
_entity.type
_entity.pdbx_description
1 polymer ?
#
loop_
_entity_poly.entity_id
_entity_poly.type
_entity_poly.pdbx_seq_one_letter_code
_entity_poly.pdbx_strand_id
1 'polypeptide(L)'
;MDDVLSGESALEGAKKLQTKISQLLLRGGFELHKWVSNSPELLKDLSASSYVLDKEFQGAPVKTLGMLWDPKVDCLTYKVKINDKVSFSKRDVLSEIA
;
A
#
# COMPACT_ATOMS: atom_id res chain seq x y z
N MET A 1 -3.06 14.11 5.97
CA MET A 1 -3.67 12.77 5.88
C MET A 1 -3.78 12.54 4.40
N ASP A 2 -2.93 11.68 3.86
CA ASP A 2 -2.55 11.77 2.45
C ASP A 2 -2.95 10.52 1.66
N ASP A 3 -3.42 9.48 2.36
CA ASP A 3 -3.87 8.20 1.79
C ASP A 3 -5.40 8.09 1.85
N VAL A 4 -5.99 7.53 0.78
CA VAL A 4 -7.40 7.12 0.73
C VAL A 4 -7.47 5.61 0.54
N LEU A 5 -8.13 4.92 1.47
CA LEU A 5 -8.41 3.49 1.39
C LEU A 5 -9.89 3.28 1.12
N SER A 6 -10.19 2.48 0.10
CA SER A 6 -11.57 2.13 -0.25
C SER A 6 -11.59 0.74 -0.87
N GLY A 7 -12.74 0.09 -0.84
CA GLY A 7 -12.89 -1.29 -1.29
C GLY A 7 -14.28 -1.56 -1.84
N GLU A 8 -14.38 -2.62 -2.65
CA GLU A 8 -15.61 -3.07 -3.24
C GLU A 8 -15.55 -4.59 -3.45
N SER A 9 -16.72 -5.23 -3.41
CA SER A 9 -16.90 -6.68 -3.48
C SER A 9 -16.75 -7.27 -4.89
N ALA A 10 -17.00 -6.46 -5.93
CA ALA A 10 -16.97 -6.88 -7.32
C ALA A 10 -16.02 -5.99 -8.13
N LEU A 11 -15.27 -6.60 -9.08
CA LEU A 11 -14.31 -5.88 -9.92
C LEU A 11 -14.93 -4.69 -10.65
N GLU A 12 -16.11 -4.87 -11.23
CA GLU A 12 -16.82 -3.82 -11.96
C GLU A 12 -17.22 -2.66 -11.05
N GLY A 13 -17.64 -2.96 -9.83
CA GLY A 13 -17.92 -1.93 -8.82
C GLY A 13 -16.64 -1.19 -8.42
N ALA A 14 -15.53 -1.91 -8.22
CA ALA A 14 -14.25 -1.34 -7.86
C ALA A 14 -13.71 -0.40 -8.94
N LYS A 15 -13.87 -0.73 -10.22
CA LYS A 15 -13.52 0.17 -11.35
C LYS A 15 -14.33 1.46 -11.33
N LYS A 16 -15.64 1.36 -11.10
CA LYS A 16 -16.53 2.53 -10.98
C LYS A 16 -16.15 3.39 -9.79
N LEU A 17 -15.82 2.77 -8.66
CA LEU A 17 -15.38 3.45 -7.44
C LEU A 17 -14.07 4.18 -7.66
N GLN A 18 -13.06 3.52 -8.24
CA GLN A 18 -11.77 4.12 -8.61
C GLN A 18 -11.97 5.37 -9.49
N THR A 19 -12.82 5.27 -10.51
CA THR A 19 -13.14 6.41 -11.39
C THR A 19 -13.78 7.57 -10.63
N LYS A 20 -14.75 7.28 -9.76
CA LYS A 20 -15.43 8.31 -8.95
C LYS A 20 -14.47 9.02 -8.01
N ILE A 21 -13.58 8.28 -7.34
CA ILE A 21 -12.57 8.85 -6.43
C ILE A 21 -11.62 9.76 -7.21
N SER A 22 -11.07 9.30 -8.34
CA SER A 22 -10.19 10.11 -9.19
C SER A 22 -10.84 11.43 -9.61
N GLN A 23 -12.10 11.38 -10.08
CA GLN A 23 -12.82 12.56 -10.52
C GLN A 23 -13.14 13.52 -9.37
N LEU A 24 -13.48 12.99 -8.20
CA LEU A 24 -13.78 13.79 -7.02
C LEU A 24 -12.53 14.53 -6.51
N LEU A 25 -11.40 13.84 -6.40
CA LEU A 25 -10.14 14.43 -5.97
C LEU A 25 -9.68 15.49 -6.96
N LEU A 26 -9.72 15.20 -8.27
CA LEU A 26 -9.37 16.15 -9.32
C LEU A 26 -10.25 17.42 -9.27
N ARG A 27 -11.55 17.28 -9.05
CA ARG A 27 -12.47 18.43 -8.86
C ARG A 27 -12.14 19.25 -7.62
N GLY A 28 -11.63 18.61 -6.58
CA GLY A 28 -11.14 19.28 -5.37
C GLY A 28 -9.75 19.92 -5.54
N GLY A 29 -9.10 19.79 -6.71
CA GLY A 29 -7.72 20.24 -6.92
C GLY A 29 -6.67 19.33 -6.30
N PHE A 30 -7.05 18.11 -5.90
CA PHE A 30 -6.14 17.10 -5.37
C PHE A 30 -5.71 16.16 -6.50
N GLU A 31 -4.45 16.28 -6.91
CA GLU A 31 -3.86 15.35 -7.87
C GLU A 31 -3.51 14.03 -7.17
N LEU A 32 -4.07 12.93 -7.67
CA LEU A 32 -3.72 11.61 -7.16
C LEU A 32 -2.42 11.15 -7.81
N HIS A 33 -1.41 10.82 -7.00
CA HIS A 33 -0.10 10.44 -7.54
C HIS A 33 0.05 8.92 -7.78
N LYS A 34 -0.70 8.08 -7.06
CA LYS A 34 -0.48 6.63 -7.05
C LYS A 34 -1.75 5.83 -6.74
N TRP A 35 -1.83 4.64 -7.34
CA TRP A 35 -2.81 3.60 -7.02
C TRP A 35 -2.13 2.32 -6.51
N VAL A 36 -2.76 1.67 -5.53
CA VAL A 36 -2.39 0.34 -5.02
C VAL A 36 -3.66 -0.49 -4.91
N SER A 37 -3.59 -1.78 -5.25
CA SER A 37 -4.74 -2.68 -5.26
C SER A 37 -4.28 -4.12 -5.00
N ASN A 38 -5.12 -4.89 -4.32
CA ASN A 38 -4.97 -6.35 -4.19
C ASN A 38 -5.40 -7.11 -5.45
N SER A 39 -6.10 -6.46 -6.37
CA SER A 39 -6.47 -6.98 -7.68
C SER A 39 -5.61 -6.34 -8.79
N PRO A 40 -4.74 -7.10 -9.48
CA PRO A 40 -3.97 -6.61 -10.62
C PRO A 40 -4.84 -6.11 -11.77
N GLU A 41 -6.05 -6.64 -11.92
CA GLU A 41 -6.99 -6.23 -12.97
C GLU A 41 -7.45 -4.79 -12.83
N LEU A 42 -7.52 -4.27 -11.59
CA LEU A 42 -7.82 -2.86 -11.32
C LEU A 42 -6.68 -1.91 -11.69
N LEU A 43 -5.45 -2.41 -11.79
CA LEU A 43 -4.28 -1.62 -12.14
C LEU A 43 -4.02 -1.60 -13.66
N LYS A 44 -4.56 -2.57 -14.40
CA LYS A 44 -4.40 -2.64 -15.87
C LYS A 44 -5.04 -1.44 -16.57
N ASP A 45 -6.24 -1.05 -16.14
CA ASP A 45 -6.97 0.08 -16.75
C ASP A 45 -6.26 1.42 -16.51
N LEU A 46 -5.45 1.53 -15.45
CA LEU A 46 -4.69 2.72 -15.10
C LEU A 46 -3.37 2.87 -15.86
N SER A 47 -2.90 1.82 -16.52
CA SER A 47 -1.64 1.87 -17.29
C SER A 47 -1.66 2.84 -18.47
N ALA A 48 -2.86 3.24 -18.92
CA ALA A 48 -3.05 4.28 -19.94
C ALA A 48 -3.04 5.72 -19.39
N SER A 49 -3.09 5.88 -18.06
CA SER A 49 -3.09 7.17 -17.39
C SER A 49 -1.73 7.48 -16.76
N SER A 50 -1.39 8.76 -16.64
CA SER A 50 -0.12 9.30 -16.14
C SER A 50 0.21 8.99 -14.67
N TYR A 51 -0.58 8.14 -14.00
CA TYR A 51 -0.27 7.70 -12.64
C TYR A 51 1.03 6.90 -12.70
N VAL A 52 2.00 7.27 -11.86
CA VAL A 52 3.24 6.53 -11.72
C VAL A 52 2.89 5.19 -11.06
N LEU A 53 2.56 4.21 -11.89
CA LEU A 53 2.66 2.80 -11.53
C LEU A 53 4.16 2.55 -11.39
N ASP A 54 4.71 2.88 -10.23
CA ASP A 54 6.06 2.47 -9.90
C ASP A 54 6.12 0.97 -10.14
N LYS A 55 6.96 0.54 -11.08
CA LYS A 55 7.15 -0.89 -11.38
C LYS A 55 7.57 -1.67 -10.13
N GLU A 56 8.10 -0.97 -9.13
CA GLU A 56 8.44 -1.48 -7.80
C GLU A 56 7.21 -1.89 -6.96
N PHE A 57 6.02 -1.36 -7.24
CA PHE A 57 4.78 -1.63 -6.51
C PHE A 57 3.94 -2.78 -7.07
N GLN A 58 4.50 -3.62 -7.95
CA GLN A 58 3.88 -4.88 -8.38
C GLN A 58 3.89 -5.92 -7.25
N GLY A 59 3.21 -5.57 -6.16
CA GLY A 59 3.02 -6.33 -4.94
C GLY A 59 4.23 -6.37 -4.01
N ALA A 60 4.94 -5.25 -3.89
CA ALA A 60 5.76 -5.00 -2.71
C ALA A 60 4.86 -4.47 -1.59
N PRO A 61 5.15 -4.77 -0.30
CA PRO A 61 4.41 -4.19 0.81
C PRO A 61 4.49 -2.66 0.81
N VAL A 62 3.34 -2.00 0.98
CA VAL A 62 3.19 -0.54 0.97
C VAL A 62 2.94 -0.05 2.39
N LYS A 63 3.46 1.11 2.77
CA LYS A 63 3.09 1.71 4.07
C LYS A 63 1.66 2.25 3.98
N THR A 64 0.80 1.87 4.93
CA THR A 64 -0.55 2.42 5.08
C THR A 64 -1.03 2.21 6.51
N LEU A 65 -1.84 3.13 7.05
CA LEU A 65 -2.34 3.06 8.44
C LEU A 65 -1.24 2.88 9.51
N GLY A 66 -0.01 3.34 9.25
CA GLY A 66 1.14 3.11 10.14
C GLY A 66 1.71 1.68 10.11
N MET A 67 1.18 0.81 9.26
CA MET A 67 1.62 -0.57 9.06
C MET A 67 2.14 -0.76 7.63
N LEU A 68 2.62 -1.97 7.32
CA LEU A 68 2.82 -2.40 5.94
C LEU A 68 1.57 -3.14 5.48
N TRP A 69 1.12 -2.96 4.26
CA TRP A 69 0.08 -3.76 3.62
C TRP A 69 0.70 -4.47 2.44
N ASP A 70 0.60 -5.79 2.39
CA ASP A 70 0.93 -6.58 1.21
C ASP A 70 -0.33 -6.77 0.36
N PRO A 71 -0.43 -6.09 -0.80
CA PRO A 71 -1.63 -6.20 -1.63
C PRO A 71 -1.79 -7.59 -2.24
N LYS A 72 -0.72 -8.38 -2.42
CA LYS A 72 -0.82 -9.70 -3.08
C LYS A 72 -1.65 -10.70 -2.27
N VAL A 73 -1.49 -10.64 -0.95
CA VAL A 73 -2.17 -11.54 0.00
C VAL A 73 -3.24 -10.82 0.81
N ASP A 74 -3.44 -9.52 0.54
CA ASP A 74 -4.37 -8.65 1.23
C ASP A 74 -4.23 -8.68 2.76
N CYS A 75 -2.99 -8.51 3.24
CA CYS A 75 -2.68 -8.60 4.67
C CYS A 75 -1.91 -7.37 5.16
N LEU A 76 -2.33 -6.85 6.31
CA LEU A 76 -1.50 -5.92 7.09
C LEU A 76 -0.39 -6.72 7.77
N THR A 77 0.83 -6.22 7.66
CA THR A 77 2.07 -6.84 8.09
C THR A 77 3.03 -5.80 8.68
N TYR A 78 4.13 -6.29 9.22
CA TYR A 78 5.21 -5.49 9.78
C TYR A 78 6.53 -6.21 9.54
N LYS A 79 7.61 -5.43 9.44
CA LYS A 79 8.96 -5.97 9.23
C LYS A 79 9.74 -5.91 10.53
N VAL A 80 10.04 -7.08 11.08
CA VAL A 80 10.96 -7.23 12.22
C VAL A 80 12.33 -7.60 11.71
N LYS A 81 13.36 -6.96 12.26
CA LYS A 81 14.74 -7.45 12.11
C LYS A 81 15.03 -8.31 13.33
N ILE A 82 15.08 -9.62 13.13
CA ILE A 82 15.51 -10.55 14.17
C ILE A 82 17.03 -10.63 14.09
N ASN A 83 17.69 -10.44 15.23
CA ASN A 83 19.13 -10.58 15.34
C ASN A 83 19.45 -12.05 15.70
N ASP A 84 19.84 -12.87 14.73
CA ASP A 84 20.09 -14.31 14.93
C ASP A 84 21.45 -14.60 15.61
N LYS A 85 21.72 -13.90 16.72
CA LYS A 85 22.89 -14.18 17.56
C LYS A 85 22.64 -15.39 18.46
N VAL A 86 23.67 -16.23 18.60
CA VAL A 86 23.66 -17.39 19.51
C VAL A 86 23.58 -16.98 20.99
N SER A 87 24.02 -15.76 21.33
CA SER A 87 23.90 -15.22 22.68
C SER A 87 23.78 -13.69 22.66
N PHE A 88 23.16 -13.15 23.70
CA PHE A 88 22.97 -11.71 23.89
C PHE A 88 23.59 -11.28 25.22
N SER A 89 24.30 -10.15 25.23
CA SER A 89 24.64 -9.49 26.48
C SER A 89 23.44 -8.71 27.01
N LYS A 90 23.43 -8.39 28.30
CA LYS A 90 22.43 -7.49 28.90
C LYS A 90 22.38 -6.13 28.17
N ARG A 91 23.51 -5.66 27.64
CA ARG A 91 23.58 -4.41 26.87
C ARG A 91 22.86 -4.52 25.53
N ASP A 92 23.01 -5.64 24.82
CA ASP A 92 22.32 -5.88 23.53
C ASP A 92 20.80 -5.82 23.72
N VAL A 93 20.28 -6.50 24.75
CA VAL A 93 18.84 -6.52 25.03
C VAL A 93 18.32 -5.13 25.38
N LEU A 94 19.01 -4.40 26.26
CA LEU A 94 18.58 -3.07 26.66
C LEU A 94 18.64 -2.04 25.52
N SER A 95 19.55 -2.19 24.55
CA SER A 95 19.60 -1.30 23.38
C SER A 95 18.48 -1.53 22.37
N GLU A 96 17.90 -2.73 22.32
CA GLU A 96 16.85 -3.07 21.35
C GLU A 96 15.45 -2.61 21.81
N ILE A 97 15.21 -2.55 23.13
CA ILE A 97 13.92 -2.17 23.72
C ILE A 97 13.82 -0.70 24.14
N ALA A 98 14.90 0.06 24.00
CA ALA A 98 14.99 1.47 24.39
C ALA A 98 14.45 2.43 23.33
#